data_AF-A0A925Y6S9-F1
#
_entry.id   AF-A0A925Y6S9-F1
#
_cell.length_a   1.000
_cell.length_b   1.000
_cell.length_c   1.000
_cell.angle_alpha   90.00
_cell.angle_beta   90.00
_cell.angle_gamma   90.00
#
_symmetry.space_group_name_H-M   'P 1'
#
loop_
_entity.id
_entity.type
_entity.pdbx_description
1 polymer ?
#
loop_
_entity_poly.entity_id
_entity_poly.type
_entity_poly.pdbx_seq_one_letter_code
_entity_poly.pdbx_strand_id
1 'polypeptide(L)'
;MQPRTHAPRDTFDEKLDGILQRTQYHRVETDADRETIYRLRYDAYWREKTIWERADARFTDDYDKDENAFVFGVTIDGALAGSIRLHVVSPLCRRGPAVDTYGDILGPLLDGGETFVDPSRFVTNPLVRPGAKLLPFAVTRLACMAAEHFATDWMLATVRLEHAAFYRRFCSLKPLTAPRTYPCLMKPLMLLGERNEDIRESVFTRYPVFSSTLAERLALFEAADERSSSLEARPVNDNRSIRGEEIA
;
A
#
# COMPACT_ATOMS: atom_id res chain seq x y z
N MET A 1 31.82 -17.32 -39.18
CA MET A 1 30.52 -16.75 -38.78
C MET A 1 30.22 -17.27 -37.38
N GLN A 2 30.45 -16.48 -36.33
CA GLN A 2 30.20 -16.96 -34.96
C GLN A 2 28.70 -16.97 -34.67
N PRO A 3 28.15 -18.03 -34.06
CA PRO A 3 26.75 -18.07 -33.68
C PRO A 3 26.50 -17.07 -32.54
N ARG A 4 25.60 -16.11 -32.78
CA ARG A 4 25.09 -15.23 -31.73
C ARG A 4 24.27 -16.09 -30.77
N THR A 5 24.84 -16.45 -29.63
CA THR A 5 24.09 -17.00 -28.50
C THR A 5 23.14 -15.91 -27.99
N HIS A 6 21.84 -16.04 -28.30
CA HIS A 6 20.81 -15.26 -27.63
C HIS A 6 20.69 -15.80 -26.21
N ALA A 7 21.02 -14.98 -25.20
CA ALA A 7 20.68 -15.31 -23.83
C ALA A 7 19.14 -15.55 -23.74
N PRO A 8 18.68 -16.58 -23.03
CA PRO A 8 17.25 -16.78 -22.82
C PRO A 8 16.65 -15.52 -22.16
N ARG A 9 15.49 -15.07 -22.66
CA ARG A 9 14.77 -13.94 -22.06
C ARG A 9 14.00 -14.48 -20.86
N ASP A 10 14.21 -13.89 -19.69
CA ASP A 10 13.45 -14.26 -18.50
C ASP A 10 11.94 -14.13 -18.75
N THR A 11 11.19 -15.07 -18.18
CA THR A 11 9.73 -15.09 -18.15
C THR A 11 9.17 -13.92 -17.35
N PHE A 12 7.85 -13.70 -17.42
CA PHE A 12 7.20 -12.66 -16.61
C PHE A 12 7.37 -12.95 -15.11
N ASP A 13 7.21 -14.21 -14.72
CA ASP A 13 7.27 -14.65 -13.33
C ASP A 13 8.67 -14.50 -12.75
N GLU A 14 9.71 -14.91 -13.48
CA GLU A 14 11.12 -14.72 -13.07
C GLU A 14 11.47 -13.23 -12.86
N LYS A 15 10.95 -12.35 -13.73
CA LYS A 15 11.16 -10.89 -13.57
C LYS A 15 10.42 -10.33 -12.37
N LEU A 16 9.23 -10.86 -12.10
CA LEU A 16 8.42 -10.43 -10.97
C LEU A 16 9.08 -10.87 -9.66
N ASP A 17 9.51 -12.12 -9.57
CA ASP A 17 10.26 -12.66 -8.43
C ASP A 17 11.55 -11.89 -8.19
N GLY A 18 12.33 -11.59 -9.25
CA GLY A 18 13.54 -10.79 -9.14
C GLY A 18 13.31 -9.37 -8.61
N ILE A 19 12.14 -8.78 -8.89
CA ILE A 19 11.76 -7.47 -8.32
C ILE A 19 11.35 -7.60 -6.85
N LEU A 20 10.60 -8.63 -6.49
CA LEU A 20 10.17 -8.84 -5.10
C LEU A 20 11.36 -9.06 -4.18
N GLN A 21 12.37 -9.81 -4.62
CA GLN A 21 13.59 -10.02 -3.83
C GLN A 21 14.34 -8.72 -3.50
N ARG A 22 14.13 -7.66 -4.29
CA ARG A 22 14.71 -6.33 -4.10
C ARG A 22 13.74 -5.34 -3.45
N THR A 23 12.49 -5.78 -3.25
CA THR A 23 11.42 -4.97 -2.69
C THR A 23 11.44 -5.06 -1.18
N GLN A 24 11.33 -3.91 -0.52
CA GLN A 24 11.11 -3.83 0.92
C GLN A 24 9.84 -3.03 1.19
N TYR A 25 9.02 -3.55 2.10
CA TYR A 25 7.81 -2.90 2.56
C TYR A 25 8.06 -2.28 3.92
N HIS A 26 7.61 -1.05 4.12
CA HIS A 26 7.69 -0.39 5.42
C HIS A 26 6.33 0.23 5.76
N ARG A 27 5.88 -0.04 6.98
CA ARG A 27 4.72 0.64 7.57
C ARG A 27 5.12 2.08 7.87
N VAL A 28 4.22 3.00 7.56
CA VAL A 28 4.41 4.44 7.74
C VAL A 28 3.84 4.83 9.09
N GLU A 29 4.72 5.11 10.04
CA GLU A 29 4.36 5.34 11.43
C GLU A 29 4.71 6.76 11.88
N THR A 30 5.87 7.28 11.46
CA THR A 30 6.35 8.59 11.87
C THR A 30 5.80 9.73 11.00
N ASP A 31 5.79 10.94 11.53
CA ASP A 31 5.41 12.14 10.76
C ASP A 31 6.34 12.39 9.56
N ALA A 32 7.63 12.04 9.69
CA ALA A 32 8.59 12.15 8.59
C ALA A 32 8.29 11.17 7.44
N ASP A 33 7.91 9.94 7.78
CA ASP A 33 7.48 8.95 6.79
C ASP A 33 6.19 9.41 6.10
N ARG A 34 5.22 9.88 6.89
CA ARG A 34 3.95 10.41 6.39
C ARG A 34 4.19 11.55 5.40
N GLU A 35 5.03 12.51 5.75
CA GLU A 35 5.38 13.63 4.88
C GLU A 35 5.97 13.17 3.54
N THR A 36 6.89 12.19 3.59
CA THR A 36 7.48 11.59 2.40
C THR A 36 6.43 10.94 1.50
N ILE A 37 5.50 10.16 2.08
CA ILE A 37 4.41 9.54 1.34
C ILE A 37 3.42 10.57 0.78
N TYR A 38 3.10 11.62 1.52
CA TYR A 38 2.16 12.65 1.07
C TYR A 38 2.68 13.41 -0.14
N ARG A 39 3.99 13.68 -0.20
CA ARG A 39 4.63 14.30 -1.37
C ARG A 39 4.66 13.35 -2.56
N LEU A 40 5.03 12.08 -2.35
CA LEU A 40 4.97 11.06 -3.42
C LEU A 40 3.56 10.95 -4.02
N ARG A 41 2.55 10.91 -3.16
CA ARG A 41 1.14 10.88 -3.59
C ARG A 41 0.79 12.13 -4.38
N TYR A 42 1.15 13.31 -3.88
CA TYR A 42 0.89 14.56 -4.58
C TYR A 42 1.50 14.56 -5.98
N ASP A 43 2.79 14.25 -6.09
CA ASP A 43 3.51 14.23 -7.38
C ASP A 43 2.86 13.26 -8.38
N ALA A 44 2.49 12.07 -7.91
CA ALA A 44 1.84 11.07 -8.76
C ALA A 44 0.46 11.52 -9.25
N TYR A 45 -0.41 11.95 -8.34
CA TYR A 45 -1.79 12.35 -8.65
C TYR A 45 -1.86 13.66 -9.46
N TRP A 46 -0.99 14.62 -9.16
CA TRP A 46 -0.90 15.91 -9.84
C TRP A 46 -0.41 15.74 -11.29
N ARG A 47 0.64 14.94 -11.50
CA ARG A 47 1.15 14.61 -12.83
C ARG A 47 0.10 13.92 -13.71
N GLU A 48 -0.76 13.10 -13.13
CA GLU A 48 -1.87 12.46 -13.84
C GLU A 48 -3.10 13.38 -14.01
N LYS A 49 -3.05 14.62 -13.49
CA LYS A 49 -4.14 15.61 -13.53
C LYS A 49 -5.43 15.04 -12.92
N THR A 50 -5.30 14.43 -11.75
CA THR A 50 -6.41 13.77 -11.04
C THR A 50 -6.82 14.47 -9.75
N ILE A 51 -6.01 15.45 -9.32
CA ILE A 51 -6.26 16.33 -8.18
C ILE A 51 -6.01 17.78 -8.60
N TRP A 52 -6.50 18.72 -7.80
CA TRP A 52 -6.16 20.14 -7.93
C TRP A 52 -4.76 20.40 -7.36
N GLU A 53 -4.13 21.48 -7.82
CA GLU A 53 -2.86 21.93 -7.26
C GLU A 53 -3.05 22.25 -5.77
N ARG A 54 -2.07 21.88 -4.95
CA ARG A 54 -2.09 22.15 -3.51
C ARG A 54 -0.85 22.93 -3.14
N ALA A 55 -1.03 24.03 -2.43
CA ALA A 55 0.06 24.95 -2.08
C ALA A 55 1.14 24.30 -1.20
N ASP A 56 0.77 23.29 -0.41
CA ASP A 56 1.70 22.53 0.44
C ASP A 56 2.38 21.36 -0.30
N ALA A 57 2.00 21.09 -1.56
CA ALA A 57 2.46 19.96 -2.36
C ALA A 57 2.32 18.60 -1.65
N ARG A 58 1.22 18.41 -0.92
CA ARG A 58 0.92 17.18 -0.16
C ARG A 58 -0.44 16.63 -0.55
N PHE A 59 -0.57 15.32 -0.63
CA PHE A 59 -1.86 14.67 -0.83
C PHE A 59 -2.16 13.65 0.28
N THR A 60 -3.02 14.11 1.20
CA THR A 60 -3.48 13.41 2.40
C THR A 60 -4.94 13.78 2.67
N ASP A 61 -5.61 12.94 3.45
CA ASP A 61 -6.96 13.12 3.97
C ASP A 61 -7.09 12.48 5.37
N ASP A 62 -8.23 12.66 6.03
CA ASP A 62 -8.43 12.20 7.41
C ASP A 62 -8.36 10.67 7.56
N TYR A 63 -8.59 9.91 6.49
CA TYR A 63 -8.51 8.45 6.52
C TYR A 63 -7.07 7.93 6.70
N ASP A 64 -6.04 8.77 6.52
CA ASP A 64 -4.65 8.39 6.81
C ASP A 64 -4.38 8.19 8.31
N LYS A 65 -5.32 8.58 9.17
CA LYS A 65 -5.22 8.53 10.63
C LYS A 65 -6.20 7.55 11.27
N ASP A 66 -7.06 6.89 10.48
CA ASP A 66 -7.98 5.92 11.03
C ASP A 66 -7.20 4.75 11.65
N GLU A 67 -7.70 4.21 12.76
CA GLU A 67 -7.07 3.10 13.49
C GLU A 67 -7.02 1.80 12.67
N ASN A 68 -7.95 1.64 11.73
CA ASN A 68 -8.01 0.52 10.80
C ASN A 68 -7.30 0.79 9.46
N ALA A 69 -6.54 1.90 9.36
CA ALA A 69 -5.76 2.25 8.18
C ALA A 69 -4.28 1.90 8.37
N PHE A 70 -3.72 1.24 7.36
CA PHE A 70 -2.30 0.92 7.27
C PHE A 70 -1.72 1.60 6.03
N VAL A 71 -0.83 2.56 6.22
CA VAL A 71 -0.12 3.21 5.13
C VAL A 71 1.24 2.54 4.97
N PHE A 72 1.57 2.16 3.74
CA PHE A 72 2.84 1.55 3.40
C PHE A 72 3.58 2.36 2.35
N GLY A 73 4.89 2.44 2.50
CA GLY A 73 5.78 2.74 1.39
C GLY A 73 6.47 1.46 0.91
N VAL A 74 6.83 1.47 -0.36
CA VAL A 74 7.47 0.36 -1.05
C VAL A 74 8.78 0.86 -1.63
N THR A 75 9.91 0.30 -1.19
CA THR A 75 11.23 0.64 -1.72
C THR A 75 11.77 -0.50 -2.58
N ILE A 76 12.55 -0.14 -3.60
CA ILE A 76 13.33 -1.08 -4.43
C ILE A 76 14.75 -0.59 -4.48
N ASP A 77 15.70 -1.45 -4.12
CA ASP A 77 17.12 -1.09 -3.96
C ASP A 77 17.33 0.18 -3.11
N GLY A 78 16.51 0.33 -2.06
CA GLY A 78 16.54 1.47 -1.15
C GLY A 78 15.85 2.75 -1.67
N ALA A 79 15.38 2.79 -2.92
CA ALA A 79 14.65 3.94 -3.47
C ALA A 79 13.13 3.78 -3.32
N LEU A 80 12.43 4.83 -2.88
CA LEU A 80 10.97 4.83 -2.74
C LEU A 80 10.28 4.71 -4.11
N ALA A 81 9.74 3.52 -4.36
CA ALA A 81 9.16 3.09 -5.63
C ALA A 81 7.64 3.20 -5.68
N GLY A 82 6.96 3.24 -4.53
CA GLY A 82 5.51 3.37 -4.48
C GLY A 82 4.94 3.47 -3.07
N SER A 83 3.62 3.60 -3.00
CA SER A 83 2.87 3.61 -1.73
C SER A 83 1.44 3.14 -1.95
N ILE A 84 0.85 2.58 -0.90
CA ILE A 84 -0.55 2.21 -0.83
C ILE A 84 -1.07 2.43 0.60
N ARG A 85 -2.35 2.74 0.74
CA ARG A 85 -3.07 2.69 2.01
C ARG A 85 -4.05 1.53 1.97
N LEU A 86 -4.14 0.78 3.05
CA LEU A 86 -5.09 -0.32 3.20
C LEU A 86 -6.00 -0.02 4.38
N HIS A 87 -7.30 -0.02 4.15
CA HIS A 87 -8.30 -0.01 5.21
C HIS A 87 -8.80 -1.44 5.44
N VAL A 88 -8.81 -1.89 6.70
CA VAL A 88 -9.42 -3.16 7.10
C VAL A 88 -10.76 -2.86 7.71
N VAL A 89 -11.82 -3.14 6.98
CA VAL A 89 -13.18 -2.71 7.33
C VAL A 89 -13.98 -3.91 7.81
N SER A 90 -14.71 -3.74 8.90
CA SER A 90 -15.52 -4.80 9.51
C SER A 90 -16.83 -4.23 10.07
N PRO A 91 -17.77 -5.09 10.47
CA PRO A 91 -18.99 -4.64 11.15
C PRO A 91 -18.71 -3.82 12.43
N LEU A 92 -17.56 -4.06 13.09
CA LEU A 92 -17.12 -3.35 14.29
C LEU A 92 -16.40 -2.03 13.99
N CYS A 93 -15.73 -1.92 12.84
CA CYS A 93 -15.06 -0.71 12.38
C CYS A 93 -15.39 -0.47 10.91
N ARG A 94 -16.46 0.30 10.67
CA ARG A 94 -17.01 0.56 9.32
C ARG A 94 -16.33 1.72 8.59
N ARG A 95 -15.28 2.31 9.17
CA ARG A 95 -14.56 3.45 8.60
C ARG A 95 -13.74 3.01 7.39
N GLY A 96 -13.95 3.64 6.25
CA GLY A 96 -13.14 3.39 5.05
C GLY A 96 -13.66 4.20 3.86
N PRO A 97 -12.76 4.62 2.96
CA PRO A 97 -13.14 5.56 1.92
C PRO A 97 -14.05 4.95 0.85
N ALA A 98 -13.99 3.63 0.61
CA ALA A 98 -14.98 2.95 -0.22
C ALA A 98 -16.37 2.88 0.44
N VAL A 99 -16.45 2.65 1.77
CA VAL A 99 -17.74 2.59 2.48
C VAL A 99 -18.44 3.94 2.43
N ASP A 100 -17.71 5.03 2.65
CA ASP A 100 -18.29 6.37 2.61
C ASP A 100 -18.81 6.75 1.20
N THR A 101 -18.22 6.19 0.14
CA THR A 101 -18.62 6.50 -1.25
C THR A 101 -19.66 5.53 -1.82
N TYR A 102 -19.65 4.27 -1.38
CA TYR A 102 -20.44 3.17 -1.93
C TYR A 102 -21.22 2.42 -0.83
N GLY A 103 -21.64 3.13 0.22
CA GLY A 103 -22.33 2.56 1.37
C GLY A 103 -23.68 1.90 1.02
N ASP A 104 -24.31 2.28 -0.09
CA ASP A 104 -25.50 1.61 -0.63
C ASP A 104 -25.23 0.16 -1.07
N ILE A 105 -23.98 -0.15 -1.45
CA ILE A 105 -23.54 -1.49 -1.86
C ILE A 105 -22.85 -2.22 -0.72
N LEU A 106 -21.93 -1.54 -0.02
CA LEU A 106 -21.09 -2.14 1.02
C LEU A 106 -21.79 -2.23 2.38
N GLY A 107 -22.75 -1.33 2.66
CA GLY A 107 -23.51 -1.32 3.91
C GLY A 107 -24.27 -2.62 4.15
N PRO A 108 -25.08 -3.12 3.19
CA PRO A 108 -25.80 -4.39 3.34
C PRO A 108 -24.87 -5.59 3.56
N LEU A 109 -23.67 -5.60 2.96
CA LEU A 109 -22.68 -6.65 3.18
C LEU A 109 -22.11 -6.58 4.61
N LEU A 110 -21.79 -5.38 5.11
CA LEU A 110 -21.38 -5.19 6.51
C LEU A 110 -22.48 -5.55 7.51
N ASP A 111 -23.74 -5.30 7.17
CA ASP A 111 -24.88 -5.72 7.97
C ASP A 111 -25.03 -7.25 8.00
N GLY A 112 -24.60 -7.93 6.93
CA GLY A 112 -24.48 -9.38 6.84
C GLY A 112 -23.28 -9.98 7.57
N GLY A 113 -22.37 -9.15 8.11
CA GLY A 113 -21.19 -9.59 8.84
C GLY A 113 -19.90 -9.64 8.02
N GLU A 114 -19.95 -9.30 6.74
CA GLU A 114 -18.80 -9.36 5.83
C GLU A 114 -17.73 -8.32 6.17
N THR A 115 -16.47 -8.64 5.84
CA THR A 115 -15.29 -7.80 6.07
C THR A 115 -14.53 -7.50 4.78
N PHE A 116 -13.84 -6.35 4.73
CA PHE A 116 -13.15 -5.88 3.52
C PHE A 116 -11.69 -5.54 3.79
N VAL A 117 -10.83 -5.79 2.81
CA VAL A 117 -9.65 -4.95 2.58
C VAL A 117 -10.00 -3.94 1.48
N ASP A 118 -9.82 -2.66 1.78
CA ASP A 118 -10.04 -1.52 0.88
C ASP A 118 -8.72 -0.78 0.61
N PRO A 119 -8.00 -1.15 -0.47
CA PRO A 119 -6.80 -0.45 -0.90
C PRO A 119 -7.15 0.88 -1.56
N SER A 120 -6.52 1.94 -1.09
CA SER A 120 -6.66 3.30 -1.61
C SER A 120 -5.30 3.99 -1.72
N ARG A 121 -5.27 5.17 -2.37
CA ARG A 121 -4.05 6.01 -2.50
C ARG A 121 -2.84 5.28 -3.09
N PHE A 122 -3.09 4.28 -3.94
CA PHE A 122 -2.07 3.56 -4.68
C PHE A 122 -1.30 4.51 -5.61
N VAL A 123 0.02 4.53 -5.51
CA VAL A 123 0.91 5.30 -6.39
C VAL A 123 2.20 4.54 -6.67
N THR A 124 2.75 4.74 -7.87
CA THR A 124 4.09 4.30 -8.24
C THR A 124 4.96 5.50 -8.60
N ASN A 125 6.21 5.47 -8.19
CA ASN A 125 7.20 6.47 -8.54
C ASN A 125 7.77 6.17 -9.93
N PRO A 126 7.44 6.96 -10.96
CA PRO A 126 7.90 6.73 -12.33
C PRO A 126 9.42 6.91 -12.50
N LEU A 127 10.09 7.59 -11.56
CA LEU A 127 11.51 7.86 -11.61
C LEU A 127 12.33 6.64 -11.19
N VAL A 128 11.72 5.70 -10.48
CA VAL A 128 12.33 4.41 -10.16
C VAL A 128 12.22 3.50 -11.39
N ARG A 129 13.31 3.46 -12.16
CA ARG A 129 13.38 2.82 -13.49
C ARG A 129 13.32 1.28 -13.50
N PRO A 130 13.87 0.53 -12.52
CA PRO A 130 13.80 -0.93 -12.56
C PRO A 130 12.35 -1.41 -12.45
N GLY A 131 11.82 -2.02 -13.52
CA GLY A 131 10.59 -2.78 -13.43
C GLY A 131 9.28 -1.99 -13.27
N ALA A 132 9.19 -0.76 -13.78
CA ALA A 132 8.01 0.10 -13.64
C ALA A 132 6.65 -0.58 -13.95
N LYS A 133 6.62 -1.55 -14.88
CA LYS A 133 5.41 -2.33 -15.23
C LYS A 133 5.04 -3.40 -14.20
N LEU A 134 6.01 -3.82 -13.39
CA LEU A 134 5.88 -4.87 -12.37
C LEU A 134 5.68 -4.26 -10.97
N LEU A 135 6.03 -2.99 -10.75
CA LEU A 135 5.74 -2.26 -9.51
C LEU A 135 4.30 -2.40 -9.03
N PRO A 136 3.27 -2.35 -9.90
CA PRO A 136 1.90 -2.53 -9.42
C PRO A 136 1.65 -3.88 -8.74
N PHE A 137 2.30 -4.95 -9.19
CA PHE A 137 2.17 -6.26 -8.56
C PHE A 137 2.84 -6.27 -7.18
N ALA A 138 4.04 -5.70 -7.07
CA ALA A 138 4.75 -5.59 -5.81
C ALA A 138 3.98 -4.76 -4.78
N VAL A 139 3.34 -3.65 -5.19
CA VAL A 139 2.54 -2.81 -4.30
C VAL A 139 1.20 -3.49 -3.94
N THR A 140 0.50 -4.06 -4.92
CA THR A 140 -0.80 -4.74 -4.69
C THR A 140 -0.65 -5.98 -3.80
N ARG A 141 0.52 -6.62 -3.75
CA ARG A 141 0.81 -7.74 -2.83
C ARG A 141 0.49 -7.41 -1.36
N LEU A 142 0.67 -6.15 -0.93
CA LEU A 142 0.33 -5.72 0.42
C LEU A 142 -1.16 -5.89 0.75
N ALA A 143 -2.05 -5.68 -0.22
CA ALA A 143 -3.48 -5.89 -0.04
C ALA A 143 -3.79 -7.38 0.19
N CYS A 144 -3.18 -8.26 -0.60
CA CYS A 144 -3.29 -9.72 -0.42
C CYS A 144 -2.79 -10.17 0.97
N MET A 145 -1.66 -9.63 1.42
CA MET A 145 -1.15 -9.89 2.77
C MET A 145 -2.11 -9.44 3.87
N ALA A 146 -2.71 -8.25 3.74
CA ALA A 146 -3.68 -7.76 4.70
C ALA A 146 -4.91 -8.67 4.72
N ALA A 147 -5.42 -9.08 3.56
CA ALA A 147 -6.56 -9.98 3.47
C ALA A 147 -6.31 -11.32 4.15
N GLU A 148 -5.11 -11.90 3.98
CA GLU A 148 -4.71 -13.12 4.67
C GLU A 148 -4.48 -12.93 6.18
N HIS A 149 -3.90 -11.81 6.60
CA HIS A 149 -3.59 -11.55 8.01
C HIS A 149 -4.86 -11.33 8.84
N PHE A 150 -5.75 -10.47 8.34
CA PHE A 150 -7.00 -10.12 9.01
C PHE A 150 -8.16 -11.06 8.65
N ALA A 151 -7.89 -12.08 7.81
CA ALA A 151 -8.87 -13.05 7.33
C ALA A 151 -10.14 -12.39 6.77
N THR A 152 -9.98 -11.35 5.93
CA THR A 152 -11.14 -10.64 5.40
C THR A 152 -11.87 -11.43 4.33
N ASP A 153 -13.15 -11.15 4.17
CA ASP A 153 -14.01 -11.88 3.22
C ASP A 153 -13.85 -11.38 1.78
N TRP A 154 -13.59 -10.08 1.61
CA TRP A 154 -13.57 -9.41 0.31
C TRP A 154 -12.33 -8.55 0.10
N MET A 155 -11.86 -8.53 -1.16
CA MET A 155 -10.93 -7.52 -1.67
C MET A 155 -11.69 -6.49 -2.47
N LEU A 156 -11.51 -5.22 -2.14
CA LEU A 156 -12.08 -4.12 -2.91
C LEU A 156 -11.03 -3.43 -3.77
N ALA A 157 -11.49 -2.65 -4.74
CA ALA A 157 -10.68 -1.63 -5.40
C ALA A 157 -11.57 -0.52 -5.95
N THR A 158 -11.32 0.73 -5.55
CA THR A 158 -11.95 1.90 -6.15
C THR A 158 -11.03 2.49 -7.20
N VAL A 159 -11.38 2.36 -8.48
CA VAL A 159 -10.45 2.63 -9.59
C VAL A 159 -11.11 3.45 -10.68
N ARG A 160 -10.29 4.16 -11.47
CA ARG A 160 -10.79 4.81 -12.68
C ARG A 160 -11.10 3.76 -13.74
N LEU A 161 -12.03 4.07 -14.64
CA LEU A 161 -12.47 3.15 -15.69
C LEU A 161 -11.30 2.65 -16.55
N GLU A 162 -10.34 3.52 -16.87
CA GLU A 162 -9.14 3.14 -17.63
C GLU A 162 -8.25 2.09 -16.95
N HIS A 163 -8.34 1.96 -15.63
CA HIS A 163 -7.52 1.01 -14.84
C HIS A 163 -8.26 -0.29 -14.51
N ALA A 164 -9.58 -0.35 -14.71
CA ALA A 164 -10.39 -1.52 -14.37
C ALA A 164 -9.90 -2.81 -15.07
N ALA A 165 -9.34 -2.70 -16.28
CA ALA A 165 -8.80 -3.85 -17.01
C ALA A 165 -7.64 -4.53 -16.29
N PHE A 166 -6.80 -3.78 -15.56
CA PHE A 166 -5.71 -4.35 -14.76
C PHE A 166 -6.27 -5.23 -13.64
N TYR A 167 -7.16 -4.68 -12.82
CA TYR A 167 -7.75 -5.37 -11.67
C TYR A 167 -8.58 -6.58 -12.08
N ARG A 168 -9.32 -6.48 -13.18
CA ARG A 168 -10.04 -7.63 -13.76
C ARG A 168 -9.12 -8.74 -14.23
N ARG A 169 -8.01 -8.40 -14.87
CA ARG A 169 -7.10 -9.38 -15.49
C ARG A 169 -6.17 -10.05 -14.48
N PHE A 170 -5.70 -9.29 -13.50
CA PHE A 170 -4.62 -9.71 -12.60
C PHE A 170 -5.09 -9.98 -11.17
N CYS A 171 -6.22 -9.42 -10.75
CA CYS A 171 -6.79 -9.61 -9.41
C CYS A 171 -8.18 -10.27 -9.45
N SER A 172 -8.70 -10.62 -10.63
CA SER A 172 -10.04 -11.19 -10.85
C SER A 172 -11.21 -10.34 -10.32
N LEU A 173 -10.98 -9.08 -9.94
CA LEU A 173 -12.03 -8.24 -9.34
C LEU A 173 -13.09 -7.85 -10.36
N LYS A 174 -14.37 -7.87 -9.95
CA LYS A 174 -15.51 -7.56 -10.82
C LYS A 174 -16.09 -6.19 -10.50
N PRO A 175 -16.55 -5.43 -11.51
CA PRO A 175 -17.31 -4.20 -11.28
C PRO A 175 -18.56 -4.47 -10.44
N LEU A 176 -18.70 -3.75 -9.32
CA LEU A 176 -19.93 -3.73 -8.52
C LEU A 176 -20.80 -2.52 -8.85
N THR A 177 -20.19 -1.44 -9.37
CA THR A 177 -20.90 -0.21 -9.73
C THR A 177 -20.41 0.39 -11.04
N ALA A 178 -21.23 1.27 -11.63
CA ALA A 178 -20.74 2.28 -12.56
C ALA A 178 -19.83 3.32 -11.87
N PRO A 179 -19.03 4.11 -12.60
CA PRO A 179 -18.23 5.18 -12.02
C PRO A 179 -19.07 6.26 -11.33
N ARG A 180 -18.62 6.73 -10.16
CA ARG A 180 -19.23 7.79 -9.34
C ARG A 180 -18.19 8.85 -8.96
N THR A 181 -18.64 10.05 -8.62
CA THR A 181 -17.79 11.09 -8.04
C THR A 181 -17.16 10.56 -6.74
N TYR A 182 -15.87 10.83 -6.55
CA TYR A 182 -15.12 10.35 -5.41
C TYR A 182 -14.47 11.53 -4.67
N PRO A 183 -14.55 11.60 -3.32
CA PRO A 183 -13.98 12.70 -2.57
C PRO A 183 -12.50 12.94 -2.88
N CYS A 184 -12.14 14.22 -3.00
CA CYS A 184 -10.78 14.70 -3.29
C CYS A 184 -10.22 14.37 -4.69
N LEU A 185 -10.99 13.74 -5.59
CA LEU A 185 -10.54 13.41 -6.95
C LEU A 185 -11.40 14.09 -8.02
N MET A 186 -10.75 14.54 -9.10
CA MET A 186 -11.43 15.16 -10.24
C MET A 186 -12.20 14.15 -11.11
N LYS A 187 -11.71 12.91 -11.15
CA LYS A 187 -12.25 11.86 -12.03
C LYS A 187 -13.10 10.88 -11.23
N PRO A 188 -14.21 10.38 -11.80
CA PRO A 188 -15.04 9.40 -11.13
C PRO A 188 -14.32 8.05 -11.00
N LEU A 189 -14.62 7.33 -9.93
CA LEU A 189 -14.13 5.98 -9.66
C LEU A 189 -15.28 4.98 -9.70
N MET A 190 -15.01 3.76 -10.11
CA MET A 190 -15.91 2.62 -9.97
C MET A 190 -15.43 1.70 -8.85
N LEU A 191 -16.37 1.10 -8.14
CA LEU A 191 -16.09 0.06 -7.17
C LEU A 191 -15.96 -1.29 -7.89
N LEU A 192 -14.85 -1.97 -7.67
CA LEU A 192 -14.67 -3.38 -7.97
C LEU A 192 -14.55 -4.16 -6.67
N GLY A 193 -14.94 -5.42 -6.69
CA GLY A 193 -14.71 -6.34 -5.59
C GLY A 193 -14.83 -7.80 -6.01
N GLU A 194 -14.26 -8.68 -5.20
CA GLU A 194 -14.46 -10.13 -5.27
C GLU A 194 -14.16 -10.77 -3.91
N ARG A 195 -14.72 -11.95 -3.65
CA ARG A 195 -14.41 -12.72 -2.44
C ARG A 195 -12.94 -13.16 -2.44
N ASN A 196 -12.30 -13.06 -1.28
CA ASN A 196 -10.89 -13.44 -1.12
C ASN A 196 -10.64 -14.93 -1.37
N GLU A 197 -11.62 -15.79 -1.11
CA GLU A 197 -11.57 -17.22 -1.46
C GLU A 197 -11.41 -17.42 -2.97
N ASP A 198 -12.25 -16.77 -3.78
CA ASP A 198 -12.20 -16.86 -5.24
C ASP A 198 -10.92 -16.24 -5.83
N ILE A 199 -10.42 -15.16 -5.20
CA ILE A 199 -9.13 -14.55 -5.55
C ILE A 199 -8.00 -15.52 -5.25
N ARG A 200 -7.99 -16.17 -4.08
CA ARG A 200 -6.95 -17.13 -3.69
C ARG A 200 -6.88 -18.29 -4.68
N GLU A 201 -8.02 -18.88 -5.03
CA GLU A 201 -8.06 -20.02 -5.96
C GLU A 201 -7.57 -19.63 -7.37
N SER A 202 -8.02 -18.49 -7.90
CA SER A 202 -7.73 -18.09 -9.28
C SER A 202 -6.41 -17.34 -9.47
N VAL A 203 -6.13 -16.37 -8.60
CA VAL A 203 -5.02 -15.43 -8.75
C VAL A 203 -3.73 -16.01 -8.21
N PHE A 204 -3.73 -16.67 -7.05
CA PHE A 204 -2.47 -17.10 -6.43
C PHE A 204 -1.87 -18.30 -7.16
N THR A 205 -2.73 -19.15 -7.74
CA THR A 205 -2.33 -20.22 -8.66
C THR A 205 -1.60 -19.66 -9.89
N ARG A 206 -2.04 -18.50 -10.40
CA ARG A 206 -1.47 -17.87 -11.59
C ARG A 206 -0.26 -16.98 -11.27
N TYR A 207 -0.27 -16.35 -10.10
CA TYR A 207 0.71 -15.37 -9.66
C TYR A 207 1.12 -15.67 -8.21
N PRO A 208 2.02 -16.66 -7.99
CA PRO A 208 2.43 -17.08 -6.65
C PRO A 208 3.02 -15.95 -5.80
N VAL A 209 3.56 -14.90 -6.44
CA VAL A 209 3.96 -13.61 -5.83
C VAL A 209 2.97 -13.09 -4.79
N PHE A 210 1.66 -13.25 -4.99
CA PHE A 210 0.67 -12.69 -4.06
C PHE A 210 0.54 -13.48 -2.76
N SER A 211 1.13 -14.66 -2.70
CA SER A 211 1.21 -15.47 -1.48
C SER A 211 2.20 -14.83 -0.51
N SER A 212 1.94 -15.01 0.78
CA SER A 212 2.80 -14.50 1.83
C SER A 212 3.01 -15.52 2.93
N THR A 213 4.17 -15.44 3.57
CA THR A 213 4.46 -16.21 4.78
C THR A 213 3.79 -15.54 5.98
N LEU A 214 3.51 -16.32 7.03
CA LEU A 214 3.03 -15.77 8.29
C LEU A 214 4.00 -14.70 8.84
N ALA A 215 5.31 -14.96 8.79
CA ALA A 215 6.33 -14.03 9.29
C ALA A 215 6.30 -12.67 8.57
N GLU A 216 6.11 -12.63 7.24
CA GLU A 216 5.96 -11.37 6.50
C GLU A 216 4.74 -10.58 7.00
N ARG A 217 3.62 -11.25 7.23
CA ARG A 217 2.38 -10.61 7.69
C ARG A 217 2.53 -10.06 9.11
N LEU A 218 3.06 -10.84 10.04
CA LEU A 218 3.27 -10.38 11.42
C LEU A 218 4.23 -9.17 11.46
N ALA A 219 5.29 -9.20 10.66
CA ALA A 219 6.25 -8.10 10.59
C ALA A 219 5.63 -6.78 10.10
N LEU A 220 4.58 -6.84 9.27
CA LEU A 220 3.92 -5.66 8.70
C LEU A 220 2.74 -5.16 9.55
N PHE A 221 1.98 -6.06 10.16
CA PHE A 221 0.70 -5.72 10.79
C PHE A 221 0.74 -5.73 12.32
N GLU A 222 1.64 -6.50 12.96
CA GLU A 222 1.71 -6.61 14.43
C GLU A 222 2.89 -5.84 15.06
N ALA A 223 4.00 -5.68 14.35
CA ALA A 223 5.29 -5.27 14.92
C ALA A 223 5.46 -3.78 15.32
N ALA A 224 4.37 -3.07 15.60
CA ALA A 224 4.37 -1.65 15.98
C ALA A 224 4.46 -1.42 17.51
N ASP A 225 3.99 -2.37 18.33
CA ASP A 225 3.93 -2.15 19.79
C ASP A 225 5.28 -2.36 20.51
N GLU A 226 6.17 -3.22 20.02
CA GLU A 226 7.39 -3.56 20.77
C GLU A 226 8.56 -2.58 20.54
N ARG A 227 8.62 -1.88 19.40
CA ARG A 227 9.75 -1.00 19.04
C ARG A 227 9.72 0.39 19.70
N SER A 228 8.60 0.80 20.29
CA SER A 228 8.53 2.01 21.10
C SER A 228 9.13 1.85 22.50
N SER A 229 9.32 0.61 22.99
CA SER A 229 9.80 0.36 24.36
C SER A 229 11.32 0.22 24.52
N SER A 230 12.07 0.07 23.43
CA SER A 230 13.49 -0.35 23.49
C SER A 230 14.51 0.77 23.17
N LEU A 231 14.07 2.00 22.93
CA LEU A 231 14.96 3.14 22.63
C LEU A 231 15.14 4.16 23.77
N GLU A 232 14.51 3.99 24.93
CA GLU A 232 14.68 4.91 26.08
C GLU A 232 15.81 4.52 27.07
N ALA A 233 16.53 3.43 26.86
CA ALA A 233 17.56 2.99 27.81
C ALA A 233 18.99 3.20 27.30
N ARG A 234 19.45 4.45 27.21
CA ARG A 234 20.88 4.79 27.37
C ARG A 234 21.05 6.07 28.19
N PRO A 235 21.48 6.01 29.46
CA PRO A 235 21.88 7.20 30.19
C PRO A 235 23.23 7.68 29.62
N VAL A 236 23.27 8.93 29.16
CA VAL A 236 24.52 9.64 28.93
C VAL A 236 25.07 10.03 30.30
N ASN A 237 26.10 9.30 30.75
CA ASN A 237 27.04 9.79 31.75
C ASN A 237 27.79 10.97 31.14
N ASP A 238 27.65 12.18 31.70
CA ASP A 238 28.67 13.21 31.53
C ASP A 238 29.28 13.57 32.88
N ASN A 239 30.52 13.13 33.05
CA ASN A 239 31.37 13.37 34.19
C ASN A 239 32.28 14.53 33.81
N ARG A 240 32.05 15.73 34.34
CA ARG A 240 33.05 16.81 34.36
C ARG A 240 33.07 17.52 35.70
N SER A 241 33.96 17.01 36.56
CA SER A 241 34.61 17.79 37.59
C SER A 241 35.88 18.45 37.02
N ILE A 242 36.25 19.56 37.66
CA ILE A 242 37.56 20.26 37.64
C ILE A 242 37.76 21.33 36.55
N ARG A 243 37.68 22.60 36.98
CA ARG A 243 38.84 23.53 37.01
C ARG A 243 38.55 24.70 37.95
N GLY A 244 39.40 24.87 38.95
CA GLY A 244 39.49 26.05 39.80
C GLY A 244 40.53 27.05 39.31
N GLU A 245 40.71 28.09 40.15
CA GLU A 245 41.73 29.16 40.20
C GLU A 245 41.46 30.39 39.30
N GLU A 246 41.01 31.50 39.90
CA GLU A 246 41.80 32.61 40.50
C GLU A 246 42.45 33.50 39.43
N ILE A 247 42.22 34.83 39.44
CA ILE A 247 43.16 35.89 39.91
C ILE A 247 42.44 37.26 39.98
N ALA A 248 42.77 38.02 41.05
CA ALA A 248 42.63 39.47 41.30
C ALA A 248 41.25 40.05 41.68
#